data_AF-A0AAN8X531-F1
#
_entry.id   AF-A0AAN8X531-F1
#
_cell.length_a   1.000
_cell.length_b   1.000
_cell.length_c   1.000
_cell.angle_alpha   90.00
_cell.angle_beta   90.00
_cell.angle_gamma   90.00
#
_symmetry.space_group_name_H-M   'P 1'
#
loop_
_entity.id
_entity.type
_entity.pdbx_description
1 polymer ?
#
loop_
_entity_poly.entity_id
_entity_poly.type
_entity_poly.pdbx_seq_one_letter_code
_entity_poly.pdbx_strand_id
1 'polypeptide(L)'
;MPGSTFWAIIFFMMLLTLGLDSSFGGSEAVITALSDEFPVIGRNRKSFVAVLFTVDFFVGLACCTQGGFYVFGVLERYAAGYSILFAVFCEAIAVSWIYEESSNKYSSNAKKCMSE
;
A
#
# COMPACT_ATOMS: atom_id res chain seq x y z
N MET A 1 -8.28 -20.51 -29.19
CA MET A 1 -8.72 -19.44 -30.10
C MET A 1 -7.60 -19.16 -31.08
N PRO A 2 -7.86 -18.94 -32.39
CA PRO A 2 -6.83 -18.48 -33.31
C PRO A 2 -6.22 -17.16 -32.79
N GLY A 3 -4.90 -17.02 -32.82
CA GLY A 3 -4.20 -15.88 -32.21
C GLY A 3 -4.08 -15.93 -30.67
N SER A 4 -4.19 -17.10 -30.04
CA SER A 4 -4.10 -17.27 -28.58
C SER A 4 -2.84 -16.65 -27.95
N THR A 5 -1.72 -16.67 -28.66
CA THR A 5 -0.46 -16.08 -28.17
C THR A 5 -0.58 -14.57 -27.99
N PHE A 6 -1.26 -13.87 -28.91
CA PHE A 6 -1.47 -12.42 -28.82
C PHE A 6 -2.33 -12.06 -27.59
N TRP A 7 -3.43 -12.81 -27.39
CA TRP A 7 -4.30 -12.62 -26.23
C TRP A 7 -3.62 -12.96 -24.91
N ALA A 8 -2.78 -14.00 -24.87
CA ALA A 8 -2.01 -14.35 -23.67
C ALA A 8 -1.02 -13.24 -23.27
N ILE A 9 -0.30 -12.66 -24.24
CA ILE A 9 0.65 -11.56 -23.97
C ILE A 9 -0.05 -10.35 -23.37
N ILE A 10 -1.17 -9.92 -23.96
CA ILE A 10 -1.94 -8.77 -23.44
C ILE A 10 -2.49 -9.07 -22.04
N PHE A 11 -2.96 -10.29 -21.80
CA PHE A 11 -3.47 -10.69 -20.50
C PHE A 11 -2.39 -10.64 -19.41
N PHE A 12 -1.20 -11.20 -19.66
CA PHE A 12 -0.10 -11.12 -18.70
C PHE A 12 0.42 -9.69 -18.52
N MET A 13 0.50 -8.90 -19.59
CA MET A 13 0.86 -7.48 -19.50
C MET A 13 -0.13 -6.70 -18.63
N MET A 14 -1.43 -6.95 -18.78
CA MET A 14 -2.46 -6.34 -17.93
C MET A 14 -2.26 -6.72 -16.45
N LEU A 15 -2.05 -8.00 -16.14
CA LEU A 15 -1.80 -8.45 -14.77
C LEU A 15 -0.53 -7.81 -14.17
N LEU A 16 0.53 -7.68 -14.97
CA LEU A 16 1.76 -7.02 -14.55
C LEU A 16 1.53 -5.53 -14.26
N THR A 17 0.87 -4.79 -15.16
CA THR A 17 0.59 -3.37 -14.94
C THR A 17 -0.30 -3.14 -13.71
N LEU A 18 -1.34 -3.96 -13.52
CA LEU A 18 -2.19 -3.89 -12.32
C LEU A 18 -1.41 -4.11 -11.02
N GLY A 19 -0.51 -5.11 -11.01
CA GLY A 19 0.36 -5.37 -9.87
C GLY A 19 1.35 -4.23 -9.61
N LEU A 20 1.94 -3.66 -10.67
CA LEU A 20 2.91 -2.57 -10.57
C LEU A 20 2.27 -1.29 -10.04
N ASP A 21 1.11 -0.87 -10.58
CA ASP A 21 0.42 0.34 -10.14
C ASP A 21 0.03 0.24 -8.65
N SER A 22 -0.48 -0.91 -8.22
CA SER A 22 -0.81 -1.13 -6.81
C SER A 22 0.42 -1.14 -5.90
N SER A 23 1.54 -1.72 -6.35
CA SER A 23 2.78 -1.78 -5.57
C SER A 23 3.40 -0.39 -5.40
N PHE A 24 3.37 0.44 -6.46
CA PHE A 24 3.84 1.83 -6.37
C PHE A 24 3.00 2.64 -5.39
N GLY A 25 1.67 2.53 -5.45
CA GLY A 25 0.78 3.20 -4.50
C GLY A 25 1.06 2.82 -3.04
N GLY A 26 1.25 1.51 -2.76
CA GLY A 26 1.59 1.03 -1.43
C GLY A 26 2.96 1.53 -0.94
N SER A 27 3.99 1.44 -1.78
CA SER A 27 5.34 1.90 -1.41
C SER A 27 5.40 3.41 -1.18
N GLU A 28 4.77 4.23 -2.02
CA GLU A 28 4.75 5.69 -1.85
C GLU A 28 3.96 6.10 -0.60
N ALA A 29 2.89 5.40 -0.24
CA ALA A 29 2.18 5.64 1.02
C ALA A 29 3.10 5.41 2.23
N VAL A 30 3.85 4.31 2.25
CA VAL A 30 4.83 4.01 3.34
C VAL A 30 5.96 5.04 3.36
N ILE A 31 6.53 5.37 2.19
CA ILE A 31 7.62 6.36 2.09
C ILE A 31 7.16 7.73 2.58
N THR A 32 5.96 8.15 2.19
CA THR A 32 5.38 9.44 2.59
C THR A 32 5.11 9.48 4.09
N ALA A 33 4.43 8.47 4.63
CA ALA A 33 4.13 8.40 6.07
C ALA A 33 5.39 8.43 6.94
N LEU A 34 6.44 7.71 6.54
CA LEU A 34 7.72 7.71 7.28
C LEU A 34 8.53 8.99 7.09
N SER A 35 8.42 9.64 5.93
CA SER A 35 9.07 10.93 5.68
C SER A 35 8.42 12.08 6.46
N ASP A 36 7.10 12.00 6.67
CA ASP A 36 6.33 12.99 7.43
C ASP A 36 6.58 12.86 8.95
N GLU A 37 6.68 11.64 9.48
CA GLU A 37 6.93 11.41 10.91
C GLU A 37 8.41 11.70 11.28
N PHE A 38 9.36 11.39 10.39
CA PHE A 38 10.79 11.53 10.67
C PHE A 38 11.49 12.51 9.70
N PRO A 39 11.67 13.79 10.07
CA PRO A 39 12.29 14.79 9.19
C PRO A 39 13.77 14.50 8.86
N VAL A 40 14.44 13.67 9.67
CA VAL A 40 15.80 13.19 9.42
C VAL A 40 15.85 12.20 8.24
N ILE A 41 14.82 11.35 8.10
CA ILE A 41 14.69 10.42 6.96
C ILE A 41 14.29 11.16 5.69
N GLY A 42 13.44 12.21 5.80
CA GLY A 42 13.06 13.05 4.66
C GLY A 42 14.25 13.71 3.94
N ARG A 43 15.33 14.05 4.66
CA ARG A 43 16.54 14.67 4.09
C ARG A 43 17.36 13.72 3.20
N ASN A 44 17.30 12.41 3.49
CA ASN A 44 18.02 11.36 2.76
C ASN A 44 17.07 10.37 2.07
N ARG A 45 15.94 10.85 1.54
CA ARG A 45 14.87 10.03 0.93
C ARG A 45 15.40 8.95 -0.03
N LYS A 46 16.39 9.28 -0.88
CA LYS A 46 16.99 8.33 -1.83
C LYS A 46 17.62 7.11 -1.16
N SER A 47 18.34 7.32 -0.06
CA SER A 47 18.98 6.22 0.69
C SER A 47 17.93 5.37 1.42
N PHE A 48 16.88 6.02 1.94
CA PHE A 48 15.80 5.34 2.63
C PHE A 48 15.03 4.39 1.70
N VAL A 49 14.67 4.88 0.51
CA VAL A 49 13.99 4.10 -0.53
C VAL A 49 14.85 2.92 -0.98
N ALA A 50 16.16 3.12 -1.17
CA ALA A 50 17.07 2.03 -1.54
C ALA A 50 17.13 0.93 -0.46
N VAL A 51 17.15 1.31 0.82
CA VAL A 51 17.12 0.34 1.94
C VAL A 51 15.78 -0.41 1.97
N LEU A 52 14.65 0.29 1.81
CA LEU A 52 13.32 -0.32 1.75
C LEU A 52 13.24 -1.40 0.68
N PHE A 53 13.56 -1.06 -0.58
CA PHE A 53 13.55 -2.01 -1.69
C PHE A 53 14.56 -3.15 -1.52
N THR A 54 15.68 -2.90 -0.84
CA THR A 54 16.65 -3.96 -0.52
C THR A 54 16.02 -4.98 0.44
N VAL A 55 15.31 -4.52 1.47
CA VAL A 55 14.58 -5.41 2.40
C VAL A 55 13.46 -6.16 1.68
N ASP A 56 12.67 -5.46 0.87
CA ASP A 56 11.61 -6.09 0.06
C ASP A 56 12.16 -7.16 -0.90
N PHE A 57 13.34 -6.94 -1.47
CA PHE A 57 14.01 -7.93 -2.31
C PHE A 57 14.38 -9.21 -1.54
N PHE A 58 14.89 -9.09 -0.31
CA PHE A 58 15.20 -10.28 0.51
C PHE A 58 13.94 -11.04 0.91
N VAL A 59 12.86 -10.34 1.26
CA VAL A 59 11.56 -10.97 1.55
C VAL A 59 11.00 -11.65 0.30
N GLY A 60 11.07 -10.98 -0.85
CA GLY A 60 10.69 -11.54 -2.15
C GLY A 60 11.49 -12.79 -2.50
N LEU A 61 12.78 -12.84 -2.13
CA LEU A 61 13.63 -14.00 -2.36
C LEU A 61 13.13 -15.24 -1.60
N ALA A 62 12.58 -15.06 -0.39
CA ALA A 62 11.94 -16.14 0.35
C ALA A 62 10.68 -16.66 -0.36
N CYS A 63 9.89 -15.77 -0.95
CA CYS A 63 8.70 -16.11 -1.76
C CYS A 63 9.01 -16.77 -3.10
N CYS A 64 10.24 -16.63 -3.63
CA CYS A 64 10.68 -17.27 -4.87
C CYS A 64 11.25 -18.69 -4.70
N THR A 65 11.36 -19.19 -3.47
CA THR A 65 11.87 -20.55 -3.18
C THR A 65 10.85 -21.63 -3.59
N GLN A 66 11.25 -22.91 -3.64
CA GLN A 66 10.33 -24.03 -3.98
C GLN A 66 9.09 -24.13 -3.06
N GLY A 67 9.22 -23.67 -1.80
CA GLY A 67 8.12 -23.58 -0.84
C GLY A 67 7.43 -22.20 -0.81
N GLY A 68 7.77 -21.31 -1.74
CA GLY A 68 7.40 -19.90 -1.71
C GLY A 68 5.90 -19.65 -1.73
N PHE A 69 5.11 -20.48 -2.41
CA PHE A 69 3.65 -20.38 -2.41
C PHE A 69 3.04 -20.56 -1.01
N TYR A 70 3.65 -21.39 -0.16
CA TYR A 70 3.21 -21.56 1.23
C TYR A 70 3.51 -20.30 2.06
N VAL A 71 4.72 -19.75 1.91
CA VAL A 71 5.12 -18.50 2.57
C VAL A 71 4.22 -17.35 2.13
N PHE A 72 3.93 -17.26 0.83
CA PHE A 72 3.02 -16.27 0.26
C PHE A 72 1.61 -16.38 0.84
N GLY A 73 1.05 -17.59 0.93
CA GLY A 73 -0.28 -17.79 1.51
C GLY A 73 -0.38 -17.41 2.99
N VAL A 74 0.67 -17.66 3.77
CA VAL A 74 0.74 -17.21 5.17
C VAL A 74 0.82 -15.69 5.26
N LEU A 75 1.66 -15.05 4.43
CA LEU A 75 1.76 -13.59 4.36
C LEU A 75 0.43 -12.94 3.98
N GLU A 76 -0.24 -13.44 2.94
CA GLU A 76 -1.54 -12.91 2.51
C GLU A 76 -2.59 -13.01 3.62
N ARG A 77 -2.66 -14.17 4.29
CA ARG A 77 -3.69 -14.42 5.31
C ARG A 77 -3.47 -13.61 6.59
N TYR A 78 -2.23 -13.50 7.05
CA TYR A 78 -1.93 -12.89 8.34
C TYR A 78 -1.48 -11.43 8.25
N ALA A 79 -0.77 -11.02 7.19
CA ALA A 79 -0.24 -9.65 7.12
C ALA A 79 -1.32 -8.63 6.75
N ALA A 80 -2.11 -8.89 5.70
CA ALA A 80 -3.07 -7.92 5.18
C ALA A 80 -4.50 -8.13 5.71
N GLY A 81 -4.98 -9.37 5.73
CA GLY A 81 -6.41 -9.66 5.95
C GLY A 81 -6.96 -9.16 7.29
N TYR A 82 -6.46 -9.70 8.41
CA TYR A 82 -7.00 -9.37 9.74
C TYR A 82 -6.52 -7.99 10.24
N SER A 83 -5.27 -7.64 9.92
CA SER A 83 -4.62 -6.40 10.37
C SER A 83 -5.36 -5.16 9.85
N ILE A 84 -5.70 -5.11 8.56
CA ILE A 84 -6.31 -3.92 7.97
C ILE A 84 -7.77 -3.73 8.42
N LEU A 85 -8.51 -4.84 8.60
CA LEU A 85 -9.87 -4.79 9.12
C LEU A 85 -9.91 -4.20 10.52
N PHE A 86 -8.96 -4.61 11.37
CA PHE A 86 -8.84 -4.06 12.71
C PHE A 86 -8.40 -2.59 12.70
N ALA A 87 -7.44 -2.22 11.86
CA ALA A 87 -6.99 -0.83 11.73
C ALA A 87 -8.12 0.11 11.30
N VAL A 88 -8.87 -0.23 10.23
CA VAL A 88 -9.99 0.58 9.73
C VAL A 88 -11.13 0.64 10.76
N PHE A 89 -11.37 -0.44 11.52
CA PHE A 89 -12.36 -0.43 12.60
C PHE A 89 -11.98 0.54 13.72
N CYS A 90 -10.72 0.53 14.15
CA CYS A 90 -10.21 1.49 15.14
C CYS A 90 -10.23 2.93 14.62
N GLU A 91 -9.85 3.16 13.36
CA GLU A 91 -9.95 4.48 12.72
C GLU A 91 -11.40 4.97 12.67
N ALA A 92 -12.35 4.11 12.31
CA ALA A 92 -13.77 4.46 12.28
C ALA A 92 -14.31 4.85 13.66
N ILE A 93 -13.94 4.10 14.71
CA ILE A 93 -14.32 4.43 16.10
C ILE A 93 -13.65 5.73 16.56
N ALA A 94 -12.36 5.92 16.26
CA ALA A 94 -11.64 7.14 16.63
C ALA A 94 -12.28 8.37 15.96
N VAL A 95 -12.61 8.28 14.67
CA VAL A 95 -13.28 9.36 13.94
C VAL A 95 -14.68 9.61 14.48
N SER A 96 -15.47 8.56 14.76
CA SER A 96 -16.84 8.75 15.26
C SER A 96 -16.86 9.29 16.69
N TRP A 97 -16.01 8.81 17.60
CA TRP A 97 -16.09 9.19 19.02
C TRP A 97 -15.24 10.41 19.39
N ILE A 98 -14.04 10.56 18.83
CA ILE A 98 -13.11 11.65 19.18
C ILE A 98 -13.35 12.87 18.29
N TYR A 99 -13.83 12.69 17.06
CA TYR A 99 -14.00 13.76 16.09
C TYR A 99 -15.43 14.32 15.99
N GLU A 100 -16.41 13.72 16.68
CA GLU A 100 -17.81 14.20 16.72
C GLU A 100 -17.99 15.58 17.38
N GLU A 101 -17.10 16.02 18.28
CA GLU A 101 -17.11 17.40 18.79
C GLU A 101 -16.80 18.45 17.67
N SER A 102 -16.33 18.00 16.49
CA SER A 102 -16.03 18.82 15.32
C SER A 102 -16.80 18.40 14.05
N SER A 103 -18.00 17.82 14.16
CA SER A 103 -18.88 17.55 13.01
C SER A 103 -19.16 18.79 12.13
N ASN A 104 -18.99 20.01 12.67
CA ASN A 104 -19.09 21.27 11.91
C ASN A 104 -17.82 21.64 11.10
N LYS A 105 -16.66 21.04 11.42
CA LYS A 105 -15.35 21.38 10.81
C LYS A 105 -15.05 20.53 9.57
N TYR A 106 -15.52 19.28 9.51
CA TYR A 106 -15.33 18.40 8.35
C TYR A 106 -16.09 18.89 7.11
N SER A 107 -17.35 19.35 7.28
CA SER A 107 -18.11 19.96 6.17
C SER A 107 -17.52 21.30 5.71
N SER A 108 -16.84 22.04 6.60
CA SER A 108 -16.17 23.30 6.28
C SER A 108 -14.85 23.08 5.54
N ASN A 109 -14.04 22.09 5.94
CA ASN A 109 -12.78 21.74 5.26
C ASN A 109 -13.01 21.07 3.90
N ALA A 110 -14.00 20.19 3.79
CA ALA A 110 -14.39 19.61 2.50
C ALA A 110 -14.88 20.66 1.50
N LYS A 111 -15.59 21.71 1.97
CA LYS A 111 -16.00 22.83 1.11
C LYS A 111 -14.82 23.73 0.72
N LYS A 112 -13.84 23.93 1.59
CA LYS A 112 -12.62 24.71 1.28
C LYS A 112 -11.76 24.05 0.21
N CYS A 113 -11.53 22.73 0.30
CA CYS A 113 -10.76 21.99 -0.71
C CYS A 113 -11.47 21.85 -2.06
N MET A 114 -12.81 22.02 -2.11
CA MET A 114 -13.57 22.06 -3.37
C MET A 114 -13.68 23.47 -3.98
N SER A 115 -13.27 24.52 -3.26
CA SER A 115 -13.34 25.92 -3.72
C SER A 115 -12.00 26.51 -4.16
N GLU A 116 -10.91 25.75 -4.05
CA GLU A 116 -9.59 26.06 -4.61
C GLU A 116 -9.37 25.33 -5.95
#